data_AF-A0A0F8XAM8-F1
#
_entry.id   AF-A0A0F8XAM8-F1
#
_cell.length_a   1.000
_cell.length_b   1.000
_cell.length_c   1.000
_cell.angle_alpha   90.00
_cell.angle_beta   90.00
_cell.angle_gamma   90.00
#
_symmetry.space_group_name_H-M   'P 1'
#
loop_
_entity.id
_entity.type
_entity.pdbx_description
1 polymer ?
#
loop_
_entity_poly.entity_id
_entity_poly.type
_entity_poly.pdbx_seq_one_letter_code
_entity_poly.pdbx_strand_id
1 'polypeptide(L)' 'MDLDQHVIELFHSSIDTTMRTLDEQAEKVSDCGMLMVASLLSENKILCCGEAISSALSHIFCSQLLNRFDYERPGLP' A
#
# COMPACT_ATOMS: atom_id res chain seq x y z
N MET A 1 24.87 -23.74 1.06
CA MET A 1 24.20 -22.73 0.22
C MET A 1 24.92 -21.43 0.48
N ASP A 2 25.41 -20.78 -0.56
CA ASP A 2 26.06 -19.48 -0.43
C ASP A 2 24.99 -18.44 -0.02
N LEU A 3 25.25 -17.70 1.05
CA LEU A 3 24.28 -16.75 1.62
C LEU A 3 23.95 -15.63 0.63
N ASP A 4 24.95 -15.20 -0.13
CA ASP A 4 24.80 -14.16 -1.13
C ASP A 4 23.89 -14.63 -2.27
N GLN A 5 24.07 -15.87 -2.72
CA GLN A 5 23.21 -16.49 -3.73
C GLN A 5 21.76 -16.61 -3.25
N HIS A 6 21.53 -16.96 -1.97
CA HIS A 6 20.17 -17.03 -1.42
C HIS A 6 19.48 -15.67 -1.42
N VAL A 7 20.19 -14.61 -1.02
CA VAL A 7 19.65 -13.25 -1.03
C VAL A 7 19.29 -12.82 -2.45
N ILE A 8 20.13 -13.11 -3.43
CA ILE A 8 19.87 -12.83 -4.85
C ILE A 8 18.58 -13.54 -5.33
N GLU A 9 18.39 -14.80 -4.96
CA GLU A 9 17.18 -15.56 -5.30
C GLU A 9 15.90 -14.94 -4.69
N LEU A 10 15.96 -14.44 -3.46
CA LEU A 10 14.82 -13.75 -2.83
C LEU A 10 14.45 -12.47 -3.60
N PHE A 11 15.44 -11.68 -4.03
CA PHE A 11 15.19 -10.50 -4.85
C PHE A 11 14.59 -10.86 -6.22
N HIS A 12 15.09 -11.89 -6.89
CA HIS A 12 14.52 -12.36 -8.15
C HIS A 12 13.06 -12.81 -7.99
N SER A 13 12.76 -13.57 -6.94
CA SER A 13 11.40 -14.01 -6.63
C SER A 13 10.44 -12.83 -6.38
N SER A 14 10.90 -11.79 -5.67
CA SER A 14 10.12 -10.58 -5.43
C SER A 14 9.85 -9.80 -6.72
N ILE A 15 10.85 -9.66 -7.59
CA ILE A 15 10.71 -9.00 -8.90
C ILE A 15 9.72 -9.76 -9.77
N ASP A 16 9.87 -11.08 -9.89
CA ASP A 16 8.99 -11.93 -10.70
C ASP A 16 7.53 -11.83 -10.23
N THR A 17 7.31 -11.87 -8.92
CA THR A 17 5.96 -11.74 -8.33
C THR A 17 5.36 -10.37 -8.63
N THR A 18 6.16 -9.31 -8.50
CA THR A 18 5.72 -7.95 -8.81
C THR A 18 5.36 -7.80 -10.29
N MET A 19 6.21 -8.31 -11.20
CA MET A 19 5.96 -8.24 -12.65
C MET A 19 4.70 -9.01 -13.07
N ARG A 20 4.48 -10.20 -12.51
CA ARG A 20 3.29 -11.02 -12.85
C ARG A 20 1.98 -10.42 -12.40
N THR A 21 2.00 -9.60 -11.35
CA THR A 21 0.79 -9.00 -10.77
C THR A 21 0.57 -7.56 -11.23
N LEU A 22 1.49 -6.99 -12.01
CA LEU A 22 1.49 -5.57 -12.36
C LEU A 22 0.20 -5.13 -13.07
N ASP A 23 -0.17 -5.81 -14.14
CA ASP A 23 -1.34 -5.43 -14.95
C ASP A 23 -2.64 -5.59 -14.17
N GLU A 24 -2.81 -6.72 -13.47
CA GLU A 24 -4.02 -7.00 -12.69
C GLU A 24 -4.18 -6.07 -11.47
N GLN A 25 -3.07 -5.64 -10.86
CA GLN A 25 -3.12 -4.76 -9.69
C GLN A 25 -3.29 -3.30 -10.08
N ALA A 26 -2.82 -2.87 -11.26
CA ALA A 26 -2.94 -1.49 -11.71
C ALA A 26 -4.41 -1.03 -11.74
N GLU A 27 -5.30 -1.83 -12.34
CA GLU A 27 -6.74 -1.55 -12.39
C GLU A 27 -7.35 -1.52 -10.99
N LYS A 28 -7.10 -2.57 -10.19
CA LYS A 28 -7.66 -2.70 -8.83
C LYS A 28 -7.24 -1.55 -7.92
N VAL A 29 -5.96 -1.16 -7.95
CA VAL A 29 -5.43 -0.07 -7.12
C VAL A 29 -6.03 1.27 -7.55
N SER A 30 -6.19 1.51 -8.85
CA SER A 30 -6.83 2.72 -9.37
C SER A 30 -8.29 2.84 -8.88
N ASP A 31 -9.05 1.75 -9.00
CA ASP A 31 -10.45 1.72 -8.58
C ASP A 31 -10.61 1.90 -7.07
N CYS A 32 -9.78 1.22 -6.27
CA CYS A 32 -9.74 1.42 -4.82
C CYS A 32 -9.43 2.89 -4.48
N GLY A 33 -8.47 3.51 -5.16
CA GLY A 33 -8.14 4.92 -4.98
C GLY A 33 -9.35 5.83 -5.23
N MET A 34 -10.08 5.61 -6.32
CA MET A 34 -11.30 6.35 -6.64
C MET A 34 -12.39 6.20 -5.58
N LEU A 35 -12.59 4.98 -5.06
CA LEU A 35 -13.55 4.71 -3.99
C LEU A 35 -13.18 5.45 -2.70
N MET A 36 -11.90 5.46 -2.34
CA MET A 36 -11.39 6.14 -1.14
C MET A 36 -11.57 7.65 -1.26
N VAL A 37 -11.24 8.22 -2.42
CA VAL A 37 -11.47 9.65 -2.71
C VAL A 37 -12.95 9.99 -2.60
N ALA A 38 -13.83 9.19 -3.20
CA ALA A 38 -15.28 9.42 -3.14
C ALA A 38 -15.81 9.39 -1.70
N SER A 39 -15.31 8.46 -0.87
CA SER A 39 -15.65 8.37 0.56
C SER A 39 -15.27 9.66 1.31
N LEU A 40 -14.02 10.11 1.14
CA LEU A 40 -13.49 11.30 1.80
C LEU A 40 -14.18 12.59 1.37
N LEU A 41 -14.47 12.73 0.07
CA LEU A 41 -15.24 13.86 -0.46
C LEU A 41 -16.68 13.89 0.06
N SER A 42 -17.21 12.73 0.45
CA SER A 42 -18.54 12.59 1.07
C SER A 42 -18.50 12.74 2.59
N GLU A 43 -17.44 13.36 3.14
CA GLU A 43 -17.23 13.60 4.58
C GLU A 43 -17.20 12.32 5.43
N ASN A 44 -16.93 11.17 4.81
CA ASN A 44 -16.68 9.92 5.53
C ASN A 44 -15.20 9.76 5.88
N LYS A 45 -14.87 8.69 6.60
CA LYS A 45 -13.53 8.37 7.09
C LYS A 45 -13.10 6.97 6.69
N ILE A 46 -11.80 6.72 6.65
CA ILE A 46 -11.24 5.42 6.29
C ILE A 46 -10.75 4.69 7.55
N LEU A 47 -11.27 3.48 7.79
CA LEU A 47 -10.83 2.63 8.89
C LEU A 47 -9.92 1.53 8.37
N CYS A 48 -8.72 1.41 8.94
CA CYS A 48 -7.73 0.42 8.53
C CYS A 48 -7.48 -0.59 9.66
N CYS A 49 -7.39 -1.86 9.30
CA CYS A 49 -7.07 -2.94 10.23
C CYS A 49 -6.27 -4.03 9.52
N GLY A 50 -5.45 -4.75 10.28
CA GLY A 50 -4.64 -5.85 9.77
C GLY A 50 -3.97 -6.60 10.92
N GLU A 51 -3.56 -7.83 10.64
CA GLU A 51 -2.88 -8.71 11.59
C GLU A 51 -1.38 -8.80 11.27
N ALA A 52 -0.55 -8.95 12.30
CA ALA A 52 0.91 -9.12 12.18
C ALA A 52 1.56 -8.03 11.29
N ILE A 53 2.21 -8.43 10.19
CA ILE A 53 2.88 -7.50 9.26
C ILE A 53 1.88 -6.54 8.62
N SER A 54 0.66 -6.99 8.32
CA SER A 54 -0.39 -6.14 7.74
C SER A 54 -0.88 -5.07 8.72
N SER A 55 -0.69 -5.26 10.03
CA SER A 55 -0.93 -4.21 11.02
C SER A 55 0.02 -3.03 10.80
N ALA A 56 1.32 -3.29 10.64
CA ALA A 56 2.30 -2.24 10.36
C ALA A 56 1.97 -1.46 9.08
N LEU A 57 1.55 -2.16 8.02
CA LEU A 57 1.10 -1.51 6.78
C LEU A 57 -0.16 -0.64 7.00
N SER A 58 -1.14 -1.14 7.76
CA SER A 58 -2.35 -0.38 8.10
C SER A 58 -2.01 0.89 8.90
N HIS A 59 -1.07 0.80 9.83
CA HIS A 59 -0.59 1.93 10.61
C HIS A 59 0.16 2.95 9.76
N ILE A 60 1.05 2.50 8.87
CA ILE A 60 1.75 3.36 7.92
C ILE A 60 0.73 4.11 7.05
N PHE A 61 -0.23 3.39 6.49
CA PHE A 61 -1.26 3.97 5.63
C PHE A 61 -2.12 5.02 6.38
N CYS A 62 -2.62 4.70 7.57
CA CYS A 62 -3.34 5.67 8.41
C CYS A 62 -2.47 6.91 8.75
N SER A 63 -1.19 6.72 9.06
CA SER A 63 -0.28 7.83 9.35
C SER A 63 -0.09 8.75 8.15
N GLN A 64 -0.03 8.20 6.94
CA GLN A 64 0.08 8.97 5.69
C GLN A 64 -1.19 9.76 5.36
N LEU A 65 -2.37 9.25 5.73
CA LEU A 65 -3.63 9.98 5.62
C LEU A 65 -3.70 11.13 6.64
N LEU A 66 -3.44 10.83 7.91
CA LEU A 66 -3.59 11.79 9.01
C LEU A 66 -2.54 12.89 9.02
N ASN A 67 -1.29 12.58 8.64
CA ASN A 67 -0.18 13.53 8.71
C ASN A 67 0.10 14.15 7.33
N ARG A 68 0.94 13.47 6.55
CA ARG A 68 1.39 13.87 5.22
C ARG A 68 2.00 12.66 4.51
N PHE A 69 1.85 12.64 3.19
CA PHE A 69 2.56 11.71 2.32
C PHE A 69 3.64 12.50 1.55
N ASP A 70 3.28 13.19 0.46
CA ASP A 70 4.24 13.91 -0.39
C ASP A 70 4.09 15.44 -0.40
N TYR A 71 2.86 15.96 -0.29
CA TYR A 71 2.58 17.40 -0.36
C TYR A 71 1.98 17.91 0.95
N GLU A 72 2.21 19.18 1.25
CA GLU A 72 1.62 19.83 2.41
C GLU A 72 0.10 19.97 2.23
N ARG A 73 -0.66 19.28 3.08
CA ARG A 73 -2.12 19.28 3.11
C ARG A 73 -2.63 19.02 4.53
N PRO A 74 -3.89 19.38 4.83
CA PRO A 74 -4.55 18.92 6.05
C PRO A 74 -4.62 17.39 6.11
N GLY A 75 -4.64 16.86 7.34
CA GLY A 75 -4.88 15.44 7.57
C GLY A 75 -6.25 15.00 7.04
N LEU A 76 -6.29 13.82 6.44
CA LEU A 76 -7.52 13.19 5.97
C LEU A 76 -8.06 12.23 7.03
N PRO A 77 -9.40 12.20 7.24
CA PRO A 77 -10.04 11.37 8.26
C PRO A 77 -10.12 9.88 7.91
#